data_AF-A0A4Z1G642-F1
#
_entry.id   AF-A0A4Z1G642-F1
#
_cell.length_a   1.000
_cell.length_b   1.000
_cell.length_c   1.000
_cell.angle_alpha   90.00
_cell.angle_beta   90.00
_cell.angle_gamma   90.00
#
_symmetry.space_group_name_H-M   'P 1'
#
loop_
_entity.id
_entity.type
_entity.pdbx_description
1 polymer ?
#
loop_
_entity_poly.entity_id
_entity_poly.type
_entity_poly.pdbx_seq_one_letter_code
_entity_poly.pdbx_strand_id
1 'polypeptide(L)'
;MNWLSGTLHAHAFGGLLRPERMSDEKAALPGIEKKSMGNVQNCFDVIEGKLNGLYTVGGAFTVVDSYLFVFHRWGKGHGLDMKRAYPKYTALVENLENRPSVQKVLELEKSQADS
;
A
#
# COMPACT_ATOMS: atom_id res chain seq x y z
N MET A 1 10.82 -7.17 -5.28
CA MET A 1 10.71 -5.71 -5.51
C MET A 1 10.01 -5.36 -6.82
N ASN A 2 10.44 -5.88 -7.98
CA ASN A 2 9.91 -5.48 -9.30
C ASN A 2 8.36 -5.48 -9.40
N TRP A 3 7.70 -6.50 -8.86
CA TRP A 3 6.23 -6.58 -8.88
C TRP A 3 5.55 -5.49 -8.02
N LEU A 4 6.09 -5.18 -6.84
CA LEU A 4 5.52 -4.12 -5.98
C LEU A 4 5.71 -2.73 -6.59
N SER A 5 6.90 -2.45 -7.16
CA SER A 5 7.20 -1.15 -7.76
C SER A 5 6.51 -0.93 -9.11
N GLY A 6 6.38 -1.97 -9.95
CA GLY A 6 5.75 -1.85 -11.26
C GLY A 6 4.24 -2.02 -11.22
N THR A 7 3.76 -3.09 -10.58
CA THR A 7 2.34 -3.49 -10.65
C THR A 7 1.50 -2.77 -9.61
N LEU A 8 1.89 -2.83 -8.33
CA LEU A 8 1.09 -2.21 -7.26
C LEU A 8 1.31 -0.69 -7.20
N HIS A 9 2.56 -0.22 -7.21
CA HIS A 9 2.86 1.20 -7.13
C HIS A 9 2.50 1.96 -8.41
N ALA A 10 3.23 1.69 -9.50
CA ALA A 10 3.13 2.52 -10.70
C ALA A 10 1.82 2.29 -11.46
N HIS A 11 1.39 1.05 -11.65
CA HIS A 11 0.20 0.75 -12.43
C HIS A 11 -1.10 0.91 -11.62
N ALA A 12 -1.22 0.27 -10.45
CA ALA A 12 -2.45 0.33 -9.67
C ALA A 12 -2.61 1.68 -8.95
N PHE A 13 -1.75 1.99 -7.98
CA PHE A 13 -1.84 3.26 -7.25
C PHE A 13 -1.59 4.48 -8.14
N GLY A 14 -0.74 4.38 -9.17
CA GLY A 14 -0.52 5.49 -10.11
C GLY A 14 -1.80 5.93 -10.82
N GLY A 15 -2.61 4.98 -11.32
CA GLY A 15 -3.90 5.33 -11.93
C GLY A 15 -4.98 5.74 -10.94
N LEU A 16 -4.83 5.40 -9.65
CA LEU A 16 -5.76 5.83 -8.60
C LEU A 16 -5.44 7.24 -8.08
N LEU A 17 -4.16 7.54 -7.89
CA LEU A 17 -3.70 8.81 -7.32
C LEU A 17 -3.50 9.90 -8.37
N ARG A 18 -3.19 9.51 -9.60
CA ARG A 18 -2.82 10.40 -10.71
C ARG A 18 -3.42 9.88 -12.04
N PRO A 19 -4.75 9.69 -12.13
CA PRO A 19 -5.41 9.17 -13.33
C PRO A 19 -5.10 9.98 -14.59
N GLU A 20 -4.79 11.27 -14.47
CA GLU A 20 -4.39 12.17 -15.55
C GLU A 20 -3.12 11.73 -16.28
N ARG A 21 -2.28 10.87 -15.67
CA ARG A 21 -1.13 10.27 -16.36
C ARG A 21 -1.53 9.27 -17.45
N MET A 22 -2.78 8.80 -17.42
CA MET A 22 -3.30 7.78 -18.33
C MET A 22 -4.17 8.38 -19.43
N SER A 23 -4.77 9.54 -19.20
CA SER A 23 -5.58 10.26 -20.19
C SER A 23 -5.74 11.72 -19.81
N ASP A 24 -5.73 12.61 -20.81
CA ASP A 24 -6.08 14.03 -20.66
C ASP A 24 -7.61 14.26 -20.67
N GLU A 25 -8.41 13.26 -21.07
CA GLU A 25 -9.87 13.37 -21.08
C GLU A 25 -10.45 13.28 -19.67
N LYS A 26 -10.97 14.41 -19.18
CA LYS A 26 -11.62 14.49 -17.85
C LYS A 26 -12.74 13.48 -17.63
N ALA A 27 -13.48 13.14 -18.69
CA ALA A 27 -14.56 12.16 -18.62
C ALA A 27 -14.06 10.71 -18.38
N ALA A 28 -12.81 10.40 -18.73
CA ALA A 28 -12.23 9.08 -18.56
C ALA A 28 -11.67 8.83 -17.13
N LEU A 29 -11.30 9.90 -16.41
CA LEU A 29 -10.61 9.80 -15.11
C LEU A 29 -11.37 8.97 -14.06
N PRO A 30 -12.70 9.15 -13.86
CA PRO A 30 -13.42 8.33 -12.87
C PRO A 30 -13.41 6.83 -13.21
N GLY A 31 -13.42 6.50 -14.50
CA GLY A 31 -13.31 5.11 -14.96
C GLY A 31 -11.94 4.51 -14.68
N ILE A 32 -10.88 5.30 -14.88
CA ILE A 32 -9.49 4.92 -14.59
C ILE A 32 -9.32 4.69 -13.09
N GLU A 33 -9.76 5.63 -12.24
CA GLU A 33 -9.71 5.50 -10.78
C GLU A 33 -10.42 4.23 -10.29
N LYS A 34 -11.65 3.99 -10.78
CA LYS A 34 -12.43 2.79 -10.43
C LYS A 34 -11.71 1.50 -10.83
N LYS A 35 -11.15 1.45 -12.05
CA LYS A 35 -10.40 0.27 -12.51
C LYS A 35 -9.13 0.07 -11.70
N SER A 36 -8.41 1.14 -11.40
CA SER A 36 -7.21 1.12 -10.57
C SER A 36 -7.49 0.66 -9.14
N MET A 37 -8.60 1.07 -8.54
CA MET A 37 -9.03 0.56 -7.23
C MET A 37 -9.21 -0.97 -7.27
N GLY A 38 -9.87 -1.51 -8.30
CA GLY A 38 -9.98 -2.96 -8.49
C GLY A 38 -8.61 -3.65 -8.64
N ASN A 39 -7.66 -3.01 -9.32
CA ASN A 39 -6.30 -3.54 -9.45
C ASN A 39 -5.54 -3.52 -8.10
N VAL A 40 -5.74 -2.50 -7.26
CA VAL A 40 -5.18 -2.43 -5.90
C VAL A 40 -5.70 -3.57 -5.06
N GLN A 41 -7.02 -3.80 -5.06
CA GLN A 41 -7.66 -4.89 -4.31
C GLN A 41 -7.11 -6.26 -4.74
N ASN A 42 -7.02 -6.52 -6.05
CA ASN A 42 -6.43 -7.77 -6.56
C ASN A 42 -4.97 -7.96 -6.09
N CYS A 43 -4.17 -6.89 -6.02
CA CYS A 43 -2.81 -6.98 -5.50
C CYS A 43 -2.79 -7.27 -4.00
N PHE A 44 -3.72 -6.69 -3.24
CA PHE A 44 -3.86 -6.95 -1.81
C PHE A 44 -4.32 -8.38 -1.53
N ASP A 45 -5.22 -8.94 -2.33
CA ASP A 45 -5.60 -10.36 -2.26
C ASP A 45 -4.38 -11.28 -2.45
N VAL A 46 -3.52 -10.95 -3.42
CA VAL A 46 -2.27 -11.69 -3.67
C VAL A 46 -1.30 -11.58 -2.48
N ILE A 47 -1.18 -10.39 -1.87
CA ILE A 47 -0.35 -10.17 -0.68
C ILE A 47 -0.91 -11.00 0.49
N GLU A 48 -2.19 -10.83 0.82
CA GLU A 48 -2.89 -11.55 1.90
C GLU A 48 -2.77 -13.07 1.76
N GLY A 49 -2.91 -13.59 0.54
CA GLY A 49 -2.77 -15.01 0.24
C GLY A 49 -1.35 -15.55 0.37
N LYS A 50 -0.32 -14.71 0.13
CA LYS A 50 1.09 -15.11 0.23
C LYS A 50 1.68 -14.97 1.63
N LEU A 51 1.02 -14.24 2.52
CA LEU A 51 1.46 -14.07 3.91
C LEU A 51 1.20 -15.36 4.71
N ASN A 52 2.29 -16.02 5.11
CA ASN A 52 2.29 -17.18 6.00
C ASN A 52 3.11 -16.83 7.26
N GLY A 53 2.49 -16.13 8.21
CA GLY A 53 3.13 -15.68 9.46
C GLY A 53 3.58 -14.21 9.46
N LEU A 54 4.34 -13.82 10.49
CA LEU A 54 4.70 -12.42 10.78
C LEU A 54 5.80 -11.81 9.87
N TYR A 55 6.34 -12.58 8.93
CA TYR A 55 7.43 -12.13 8.06
C TYR A 55 7.15 -12.48 6.61
N THR A 56 7.36 -11.52 5.72
CA THR A 56 7.09 -11.60 4.27
C THR A 56 8.13 -12.43 3.53
N VAL A 57 9.40 -12.40 3.95
CA VAL A 57 10.50 -13.22 3.42
C VAL A 57 11.57 -13.43 4.50
N GLY A 58 11.93 -14.68 4.82
CA GLY A 58 13.21 -15.02 5.46
C GLY A 58 13.49 -14.53 6.89
N GLY A 59 12.52 -13.91 7.58
CA GLY A 59 12.69 -13.48 8.98
C GLY A 59 13.48 -12.18 9.19
N ALA A 60 13.81 -11.44 8.13
CA ALA A 60 14.54 -10.17 8.19
C ALA A 60 13.72 -9.03 7.57
N PHE A 61 13.85 -7.83 8.15
CA PHE A 61 13.23 -6.61 7.61
C PHE A 61 13.95 -6.17 6.35
N THR A 62 13.19 -5.90 5.30
CA THR A 62 13.69 -5.46 4.00
C THR A 62 12.88 -4.27 3.48
N VAL A 63 13.35 -3.64 2.39
CA VAL A 63 12.62 -2.56 1.69
C VAL A 63 11.20 -2.99 1.26
N VAL A 64 10.95 -4.30 1.12
CA VAL A 64 9.62 -4.85 0.86
C VAL A 64 8.64 -4.47 1.98
N ASP A 65 9.08 -4.51 3.23
CA ASP A 65 8.25 -4.23 4.41
C ASP A 65 7.84 -2.75 4.48
N SER A 66 8.75 -1.84 4.13
CA SER A 66 8.44 -0.40 4.01
C SER A 66 7.38 -0.12 2.94
N TYR A 67 7.47 -0.79 1.79
CA TYR A 67 6.48 -0.62 0.72
C TYR A 67 5.10 -1.15 1.13
N LEU A 68 5.07 -2.31 1.78
CA LEU A 68 3.85 -2.91 2.32
C LEU A 68 3.19 -2.01 3.38
N PHE A 69 3.98 -1.39 4.25
CA PHE A 69 3.48 -0.38 5.19
C PHE A 69 2.79 0.80 4.48
N VAL A 70 3.47 1.41 3.50
CA VAL A 70 2.94 2.57 2.77
C VAL A 70 1.65 2.22 2.01
N PHE A 71 1.64 1.10 1.29
CA PHE A 71 0.47 0.70 0.52
C PHE A 71 -0.73 0.36 1.39
N HIS A 72 -0.52 -0.25 2.56
CA HIS A 72 -1.61 -0.50 3.50
C HIS A 72 -2.27 0.80 3.95
N ARG A 73 -1.46 1.83 4.30
CA ARG A 73 -1.96 3.15 4.67
C ARG A 73 -2.72 3.82 3.53
N TRP A 74 -2.23 3.72 2.30
CA TRP A 74 -2.93 4.25 1.14
C TRP A 74 -4.27 3.54 0.90
N GLY A 75 -4.32 2.22 1.05
CA GLY A 75 -5.57 1.46 0.99
C GLY A 75 -6.60 1.95 1.99
N LYS A 76 -6.19 2.13 3.26
CA LYS A 76 -7.03 2.72 4.30
C LYS A 76 -7.48 4.14 3.96
N GLY A 77 -6.56 4.97 3.44
CA GLY A 77 -6.86 6.35 3.02
C GLY A 77 -7.89 6.44 1.89
N HIS A 78 -8.01 5.40 1.05
CA HIS A 78 -9.04 5.29 0.01
C HIS A 78 -10.30 4.53 0.46
N GLY A 79 -10.51 4.40 1.77
CA GLY A 79 -11.75 3.86 2.34
C GLY A 79 -11.84 2.33 2.37
N LEU A 80 -10.75 1.59 2.10
CA LEU A 80 -10.73 0.14 2.31
C LEU A 80 -10.67 -0.17 3.80
N ASP A 81 -11.57 -1.05 4.27
CA ASP A 81 -11.47 -1.65 5.59
C ASP A 81 -10.37 -2.72 5.59
N MET A 82 -9.13 -2.26 5.68
CA MET A 82 -7.94 -3.11 5.57
C MET A 82 -7.91 -4.21 6.64
N LYS A 83 -8.40 -3.92 7.85
CA LYS A 83 -8.38 -4.87 8.97
C LYS A 83 -9.38 -6.01 8.73
N ARG A 84 -10.56 -5.68 8.21
CA ARG A 84 -11.58 -6.68 7.89
C ARG A 84 -11.25 -7.47 6.62
N ALA A 85 -10.76 -6.81 5.58
CA ALA A 85 -10.52 -7.43 4.28
C ALA A 85 -9.17 -8.17 4.20
N TYR A 86 -8.13 -7.64 4.85
CA TYR A 86 -6.75 -8.15 4.77
C TYR A 86 -6.12 -8.28 6.17
N PRO A 87 -6.63 -9.20 7.03
CA PRO A 87 -6.20 -9.31 8.41
C PRO A 87 -4.72 -9.70 8.58
N LYS A 88 -4.16 -10.59 7.75
CA LYS A 88 -2.74 -10.98 7.85
C LYS A 88 -1.84 -9.83 7.43
N TYR A 89 -2.21 -9.13 6.37
CA TYR A 89 -1.50 -7.94 5.92
C TYR A 89 -1.53 -6.84 6.99
N THR A 90 -2.70 -6.64 7.62
CA THR A 90 -2.82 -5.70 8.74
C THR A 90 -1.94 -6.11 9.93
N ALA A 91 -1.92 -7.39 10.31
CA ALA A 91 -1.06 -7.89 11.40
C ALA A 91 0.44 -7.72 11.11
N LEU A 92 0.86 -7.92 9.85
CA LEU A 92 2.23 -7.63 9.43
C LEU A 92 2.55 -6.14 9.63
N VAL A 93 1.68 -5.24 9.16
CA VAL A 93 1.86 -3.79 9.24
C VAL A 93 1.90 -3.32 10.69
N GLU A 94 0.99 -3.80 11.54
CA GLU A 94 1.00 -3.51 12.99
C GLU A 94 2.30 -4.00 13.66
N ASN A 95 2.82 -5.16 13.27
CA ASN A 95 4.10 -5.67 13.76
C ASN A 95 5.29 -4.80 13.30
N LEU A 96 5.23 -4.23 12.10
CA LEU A 96 6.24 -3.29 11.61
C LEU A 96 6.18 -1.95 12.36
N GLU A 97 4.99 -1.45 12.67
CA GLU A 97 4.80 -0.22 13.46
C GLU A 97 5.43 -0.33 14.85
N ASN A 98 5.40 -1.51 15.48
CA ASN A 98 5.99 -1.71 16.79
C ASN A 98 7.54 -1.73 16.80
N ARG A 99 8.20 -1.57 15.64
CA ARG A 99 9.67 -1.48 15.57
C ARG A 99 10.16 -0.06 15.89
N PRO A 100 11.17 0.10 16.75
CA PRO A 100 11.71 1.42 17.12
C PRO A 100 12.17 2.26 15.92
N SER A 101 12.69 1.64 14.85
CA SER A 101 13.12 2.32 13.64
C SER A 101 11.95 2.89 12.82
N VAL A 102 10.78 2.24 12.83
CA VAL A 102 9.58 2.71 12.13
C VAL A 102 8.90 3.82 12.94
N GLN A 103 8.81 3.67 14.26
CA GLN A 103 8.32 4.73 15.16
C GLN A 103 9.07 6.04 14.95
N LYS A 104 10.41 5.99 14.89
CA LYS A 104 11.25 7.17 14.68
C LYS A 104 10.99 7.87 13.34
N VAL A 105 10.69 7.12 12.27
CA VAL A 105 10.33 7.70 10.96
C VAL A 105 8.92 8.29 11.00
N LEU A 106 7.96 7.62 11.65
CA LEU A 106 6.59 8.14 11.79
C LEU A 106 6.51 9.43 12.61
N GLU A 107 7.36 9.56 13.63
CA GLU A 107 7.51 10.81 14.39
C GLU A 107 8.06 11.94 13.51
N LEU A 108 9.05 11.64 12.66
CA LEU A 108 9.60 12.61 11.71
C LEU A 108 8.58 13.03 10.64
N GLU A 109 7.80 12.10 10.07
CA GLU A 109 6.78 12.41 9.07
C GLU A 109 5.64 13.27 9.64
N LYS A 110 5.19 12.99 10.87
CA LYS A 110 4.18 13.83 11.55
C LYS A 110 4.69 15.25 11.76
N SER A 111 5.96 15.40 12.16
CA SER A 111 6.56 16.74 12.38
C SER A 111 6.71 17.58 11.11
N GLN A 112 6.81 16.95 9.94
CA GLN A 112 6.91 17.65 8.64
C GLN A 112 5.54 18.00 8.03
N ALA A 113 4.47 17.30 8.41
CA ALA A 113 3.11 17.60 7.93
C ALA A 113 2.48 18.80 8.65
N ASP A 114 3.00 19.16 9.84
CA ASP A 114 2.52 20.27 10.68
C ASP A 114 3.38 21.56 10.56
N SER A 115 4.33 21.61 9.61
CA SER A 115 5.18 22.79 9.32
C SER A 115 4.87 23.45 7.97
#